data_AF-A0A3C0TL18-F1
#
_entry.id   AF-A0A3C0TL18-F1
#
_cell.length_a   1.000
_cell.length_b   1.000
_cell.length_c   1.000
_cell.angle_alpha   90.00
_cell.angle_beta   90.00
_cell.angle_gamma   90.00
#
_symmetry.space_group_name_H-M   'P 1'
#
loop_
_entity.id
_entity.type
_entity.pdbx_description
1 polymer ?
#
loop_
_entity_poly.entity_id
_entity_poly.type
_entity_poly.pdbx_seq_one_letter_code
_entity_poly.pdbx_strand_id
1 'polypeptide(L)'
;MLKHTVLLLLFTALCIALVAPAFTAEELFDTKASQELLEKGVLHLAAKNYDAAITVFEEAASIAPDAEAFYYLGYAYYMKGKRRSHAASWKKSIENFDKAYELNPDFTPTRFKPEFTPARKPKAKVGDEEEENEVTVSSDELTLKERTSPLPEEGEEEGLTDEELEKEVE
;
A
#
# COMPACT_ATOMS: atom_id res chain seq x y z
N MET A 1 45.79 3.19 48.36
CA MET A 1 45.73 2.16 47.30
C MET A 1 44.30 1.69 47.04
N LEU A 2 43.55 1.28 48.09
CA LEU A 2 42.18 0.76 47.96
C LEU A 2 41.14 1.72 47.35
N LYS A 3 41.29 3.04 47.55
CA LYS A 3 40.36 4.05 46.98
C LYS A 3 40.49 4.22 45.47
N HIS A 4 41.69 4.01 44.93
CA HIS A 4 41.94 4.13 43.48
C HIS A 4 41.48 2.89 42.73
N THR A 5 41.64 1.71 43.32
CA THR A 5 41.13 0.46 42.73
C THR A 5 39.60 0.44 42.68
N VAL A 6 38.91 0.93 43.71
CA VAL A 6 37.44 1.05 43.73
C VAL A 6 36.94 2.07 42.70
N LEU A 7 37.61 3.22 42.56
CA LEU A 7 37.24 4.24 41.57
C LEU A 7 37.38 3.72 40.12
N LEU A 8 38.45 2.95 39.86
CA LEU A 8 38.72 2.37 38.54
C LEU A 8 37.67 1.30 38.19
N LEU A 9 37.28 0.45 39.15
CA LEU A 9 36.22 -0.54 38.96
C LEU A 9 34.85 0.11 38.70
N LEU A 10 34.50 1.17 39.42
CA LEU A 10 33.26 1.91 39.21
C LEU A 10 33.24 2.62 37.85
N PHE A 11 34.38 3.14 37.40
CA PHE A 11 34.50 3.77 36.08
C PHE A 11 34.35 2.72 34.96
N THR A 12 34.97 1.55 35.09
CA THR A 12 34.80 0.47 34.11
C THR A 12 33.37 -0.08 34.07
N ALA A 13 32.71 -0.22 35.21
CA ALA A 13 31.32 -0.65 35.28
C ALA A 13 30.37 0.40 34.66
N LEU A 14 30.65 1.69 34.87
CA LEU A 14 29.92 2.79 34.26
C LEU A 14 30.11 2.83 32.74
N CYS A 15 31.32 2.58 32.23
CA CYS A 15 31.58 2.49 30.79
C CYS A 15 30.84 1.31 30.12
N ILE A 16 30.77 0.15 30.77
CA ILE A 16 30.02 -1.01 30.24
C ILE A 16 28.51 -0.74 30.22
N ALA A 17 27.98 -0.02 31.22
CA ALA A 17 26.57 0.39 31.25
C ALA A 17 26.25 1.52 30.24
N LEU A 18 27.20 2.41 29.94
CA LEU A 18 27.04 3.47 28.94
C LEU A 18 27.17 2.96 27.49
N VAL A 19 27.88 1.84 27.30
CA VAL A 19 28.07 1.13 26.03
C VAL A 19 27.13 -0.06 25.91
N ALA A 20 26.21 -0.27 26.86
CA ALA A 20 25.03 -1.08 26.56
C ALA A 20 24.42 -0.41 25.33
N PRO A 21 24.47 -1.05 24.16
CA PRO A 21 23.75 -0.49 23.04
C PRO A 21 22.32 -0.39 23.58
N ALA A 22 21.61 0.66 23.22
CA ALA A 22 20.21 0.47 22.87
C ALA A 22 20.25 -0.61 21.77
N PHE A 23 20.40 -1.86 22.20
CA PHE A 23 20.48 -3.05 21.38
C PHE A 23 19.02 -3.21 21.03
N THR A 24 18.67 -2.44 20.01
CA THR A 24 17.52 -2.61 19.16
C THR A 24 17.24 -4.09 19.18
N ALA A 25 16.09 -4.46 19.77
CA ALA A 25 15.56 -5.78 19.59
C ALA A 25 15.55 -5.98 18.07
N GLU A 26 16.53 -6.73 17.57
CA GLU A 26 16.54 -7.19 16.20
C GLU A 26 15.32 -8.08 16.13
N GLU A 27 14.18 -7.51 15.74
CA GLU A 27 12.98 -8.29 15.45
C GLU A 27 13.43 -9.30 14.40
N LEU A 28 13.54 -10.56 14.85
CA LEU A 28 13.94 -11.67 14.01
C LEU A 28 12.78 -11.95 13.06
N PHE A 29 12.65 -11.14 12.02
CA PHE A 29 11.67 -11.35 10.97
C PHE A 29 12.05 -12.63 10.20
N ASP A 30 11.05 -13.47 9.93
CA ASP A 30 11.23 -14.58 8.99
C ASP A 30 11.21 -14.02 7.56
N THR A 31 12.36 -13.47 7.18
CA THR A 31 12.54 -12.87 5.86
C THR A 31 12.28 -13.89 4.76
N LYS A 32 12.58 -15.18 4.97
CA LYS A 32 12.32 -16.21 3.96
C LYS A 32 10.82 -16.39 3.73
N ALA A 33 10.03 -16.52 4.79
CA ALA A 33 8.59 -16.65 4.67
C ALA A 33 7.96 -15.41 4.00
N SER A 34 8.41 -14.20 4.36
CA SER A 34 7.95 -12.98 3.71
C SER A 34 8.29 -12.95 2.21
N GLN A 35 9.50 -13.37 1.82
CA GLN A 35 9.90 -13.40 0.41
C GLN A 35 9.09 -14.41 -0.42
N GLU A 36 8.73 -15.58 0.15
CA GLU A 36 7.83 -16.54 -0.51
C GLU A 36 6.43 -15.95 -0.71
N LEU A 37 5.93 -15.19 0.26
CA LEU A 37 4.65 -14.49 0.13
C LEU A 37 4.73 -13.35 -0.90
N LEU A 38 5.82 -12.58 -0.95
CA LEU A 38 6.02 -11.56 -1.97
C LEU A 38 5.94 -12.17 -3.39
N GLU A 39 6.60 -13.30 -3.61
CA GLU A 39 6.55 -14.01 -4.89
C GLU A 39 5.14 -14.46 -5.22
N LYS A 40 4.43 -15.06 -4.27
CA LYS A 40 3.03 -15.46 -4.43
C LYS A 40 2.11 -14.28 -4.73
N GLY A 41 2.30 -13.15 -4.03
CA GLY A 41 1.53 -11.93 -4.25
C GLY A 41 1.76 -11.36 -5.65
N VAL A 42 3.00 -11.40 -6.14
CA VAL A 42 3.36 -11.00 -7.51
C VAL A 42 2.67 -11.89 -8.56
N LEU A 43 2.58 -13.20 -8.32
CA LEU A 43 1.82 -14.10 -9.19
C LEU A 43 0.33 -13.72 -9.23
N HIS A 44 -0.26 -13.35 -8.09
CA HIS A 44 -1.65 -12.87 -8.06
C HIS A 44 -1.82 -11.52 -8.79
N LEU A 45 -0.87 -10.59 -8.67
CA LEU A 45 -0.85 -9.35 -9.45
C LEU A 45 -0.80 -9.61 -10.96
N ALA A 46 0.10 -10.49 -11.40
CA ALA A 46 0.22 -10.87 -12.81
C ALA A 46 -1.08 -11.50 -13.34
N ALA A 47 -1.78 -12.26 -12.49
CA ALA A 47 -3.10 -12.82 -12.78
C ALA A 47 -4.27 -11.81 -12.62
N LYS A 48 -3.98 -10.54 -12.28
CA LYS A 48 -4.97 -9.48 -12.01
C LYS A 48 -5.95 -9.81 -10.87
N ASN A 49 -5.58 -10.74 -10.01
CA ASN A 49 -6.33 -11.16 -8.82
C ASN A 49 -5.98 -10.24 -7.64
N TYR A 50 -6.38 -8.97 -7.74
CA TYR A 50 -5.95 -7.93 -6.80
C TYR A 50 -6.39 -8.19 -5.34
N ASP A 51 -7.58 -8.77 -5.14
CA ASP A 51 -8.05 -9.11 -3.78
C ASP A 51 -7.14 -10.17 -3.12
N ALA A 52 -6.75 -11.21 -3.86
CA ALA A 52 -5.81 -12.22 -3.35
C ALA A 52 -4.39 -11.66 -3.18
N ALA A 53 -3.94 -10.79 -4.10
CA ALA A 53 -2.66 -10.11 -3.97
C ALA A 53 -2.60 -9.25 -2.70
N ILE A 54 -3.66 -8.49 -2.41
CA ILE A 54 -3.77 -7.69 -1.17
C ILE A 54 -3.59 -8.57 0.06
N THR A 55 -4.34 -9.67 0.17
CA THR A 55 -4.25 -10.57 1.33
C THR A 55 -2.83 -11.12 1.53
N VAL A 56 -2.19 -11.56 0.45
CA VAL A 56 -0.85 -12.14 0.52
C VAL A 56 0.21 -11.08 0.87
N PHE A 57 0.09 -9.86 0.34
CA PHE A 57 1.03 -8.79 0.68
C PHE A 57 0.81 -8.22 2.09
N GLU A 58 -0.43 -8.20 2.59
CA GLU A 58 -0.70 -7.87 4.00
C GLU A 58 -0.03 -8.87 4.94
N GLU A 59 -0.05 -10.16 4.59
CA GLU A 59 0.66 -11.20 5.34
C GLU A 59 2.18 -11.00 5.26
N ALA A 60 2.73 -10.75 4.07
CA ALA A 60 4.16 -10.48 3.89
C ALA A 60 4.62 -9.27 4.73
N ALA A 61 3.87 -8.17 4.68
CA ALA A 61 4.15 -6.95 5.44
C ALA A 61 4.02 -7.14 6.96
N SER A 62 3.21 -8.11 7.41
CA SER A 62 3.09 -8.47 8.83
C SER A 62 4.25 -9.32 9.34
N ILE A 63 4.86 -10.12 8.47
CA ILE A 63 6.00 -11.00 8.80
C ILE A 63 7.31 -10.23 8.73
N ALA A 64 7.49 -9.44 7.68
CA ALA A 64 8.62 -8.54 7.54
C ALA A 64 8.12 -7.22 6.94
N PRO A 65 8.00 -6.15 7.76
CA PRO A 65 7.55 -4.85 7.29
C PRO A 65 8.67 -4.17 6.50
N ASP A 66 8.82 -4.54 5.22
CA ASP A 66 9.81 -3.96 4.31
C ASP A 66 9.17 -3.11 3.21
N ALA A 67 10.00 -2.32 2.54
CA ALA A 67 9.56 -1.42 1.48
C ALA A 67 8.90 -2.16 0.30
N GLU A 68 9.34 -3.39 0.01
CA GLU A 68 8.84 -4.16 -1.13
C GLU A 68 7.40 -4.63 -0.89
N ALA A 69 7.11 -5.15 0.30
CA ALA A 69 5.77 -5.58 0.68
C ALA A 69 4.77 -4.42 0.67
N PHE A 70 5.12 -3.29 1.27
CA PHE A 70 4.26 -2.11 1.26
C PHE A 70 4.07 -1.54 -0.14
N TYR A 71 5.10 -1.53 -0.98
CA TYR A 71 4.98 -1.04 -2.35
C TYR A 71 3.99 -1.88 -3.16
N TYR A 72 4.14 -3.21 -3.13
CA TYR A 72 3.27 -4.09 -3.89
C TYR A 72 1.85 -4.16 -3.31
N LEU A 73 1.69 -3.98 -2.00
CA LEU A 73 0.37 -3.81 -1.37
C LEU A 73 -0.31 -2.51 -1.86
N GLY A 74 0.44 -1.40 -1.88
CA GLY A 74 -0.03 -0.12 -2.43
C GLY A 74 -0.46 -0.23 -3.89
N TYR A 75 0.33 -0.94 -4.70
CA TYR A 75 0.02 -1.22 -6.10
C TYR A 75 -1.24 -2.09 -6.26
N ALA A 76 -1.40 -3.14 -5.44
CA ALA A 76 -2.60 -4.00 -5.49
C ALA A 76 -3.88 -3.22 -5.14
N TYR A 77 -3.81 -2.35 -4.13
CA TYR A 77 -4.91 -1.45 -3.77
C TYR A 77 -5.23 -0.43 -4.87
N TYR A 78 -4.21 0.13 -5.53
CA TYR A 78 -4.40 1.03 -6.68
C TYR A 78 -5.19 0.34 -7.80
N MET A 79 -4.74 -0.86 -8.21
CA MET A 79 -5.37 -1.60 -9.30
C MET A 79 -6.80 -2.04 -8.95
N LYS A 80 -7.06 -2.40 -7.69
CA LYS A 80 -8.41 -2.66 -7.19
C LYS A 80 -9.29 -1.41 -7.23
N GLY A 81 -8.76 -0.27 -6.78
CA GLY A 81 -9.43 1.02 -6.82
C GLY A 81 -9.81 1.43 -8.24
N LYS A 82 -8.89 1.31 -9.19
CA LYS A 82 -9.11 1.57 -10.62
C LYS A 82 -10.21 0.69 -11.21
N ARG A 83 -10.23 -0.61 -10.89
CA ARG A 83 -11.24 -1.55 -11.40
C ARG A 83 -12.65 -1.26 -10.89
N ARG A 84 -12.79 -0.78 -9.65
CA ARG A 84 -14.09 -0.65 -8.96
C ARG A 84 -14.48 0.80 -8.65
N SER A 85 -13.70 1.78 -9.10
CA SER A 85 -13.85 3.20 -8.74
C SER A 85 -14.01 3.42 -7.22
N HIS A 86 -13.19 2.75 -6.41
CA HIS A 86 -13.41 2.64 -4.97
C HIS A 86 -12.49 3.57 -4.17
N ALA A 87 -13.03 4.69 -3.67
CA ALA A 87 -12.29 5.72 -2.92
C ALA A 87 -11.40 5.18 -1.79
N ALA A 88 -11.92 4.24 -0.99
CA ALA A 88 -11.15 3.67 0.12
C ALA A 88 -9.92 2.87 -0.35
N SER A 89 -9.95 2.27 -1.54
CA SER A 89 -8.80 1.53 -2.08
C SER A 89 -7.70 2.49 -2.55
N TRP A 90 -8.07 3.64 -3.11
CA TRP A 90 -7.09 4.69 -3.43
C TRP A 90 -6.42 5.25 -2.18
N LYS A 91 -7.19 5.53 -1.12
CA LYS A 91 -6.61 5.99 0.16
C LYS A 91 -5.59 4.98 0.71
N LYS A 92 -5.96 3.70 0.79
CA LYS A 92 -5.04 2.64 1.23
C LYS A 92 -3.82 2.51 0.32
N SER A 93 -3.99 2.72 -0.99
CA SER A 93 -2.86 2.68 -1.93
C SER A 93 -1.81 3.72 -1.59
N ILE A 94 -2.24 4.98 -1.38
CA ILE A 94 -1.38 6.10 -1.00
C ILE A 94 -0.65 5.79 0.31
N GLU A 95 -1.37 5.38 1.35
CA GLU A 95 -0.79 5.06 2.67
C GLU A 95 0.30 3.99 2.59
N ASN A 96 0.14 2.98 1.72
CA ASN A 96 1.13 1.91 1.56
C ASN A 96 2.32 2.35 0.71
N PHE A 97 2.13 3.17 -0.32
CA PHE A 97 3.25 3.76 -1.05
C PHE A 97 4.07 4.69 -0.16
N ASP A 98 3.43 5.51 0.66
CA ASP A 98 4.13 6.39 1.60
C ASP A 98 5.00 5.57 2.55
N LYS A 99 4.44 4.51 3.18
CA LYS A 99 5.22 3.60 4.03
C LYS A 99 6.40 2.95 3.30
N ALA A 100 6.20 2.50 2.06
CA ALA A 100 7.26 1.87 1.29
C ALA A 100 8.47 2.80 1.11
N TYR A 101 8.20 4.06 0.80
CA TYR A 101 9.24 5.04 0.60
C TYR A 101 9.75 5.71 1.88
N GLU A 102 8.99 5.70 2.97
CA GLU A 102 9.50 6.02 4.31
C GLU A 102 10.56 4.99 4.73
N LEU A 103 10.33 3.70 4.45
CA LEU A 103 11.28 2.62 4.74
C LEU A 103 12.48 2.64 3.80
N ASN A 104 12.25 2.89 2.51
CA ASN A 104 13.32 3.00 1.52
C ASN A 104 12.99 4.08 0.48
N PRO A 105 13.50 5.31 0.63
CA PRO A 105 13.24 6.42 -0.30
C PRO A 105 13.65 6.13 -1.75
N ASP A 106 14.62 5.24 -1.95
CA ASP A 106 15.12 4.82 -3.27
C ASP A 106 14.54 3.48 -3.73
N PHE A 107 13.46 3.02 -3.08
CA PHE A 107 12.80 1.79 -3.43
C PHE A 107 12.46 1.76 -4.93
N THR A 108 12.91 0.70 -5.59
CA THR A 108 12.65 0.44 -6.99
C THR A 108 12.11 -1.00 -7.10
N PRO A 109 10.89 -1.20 -7.61
CA PRO A 109 10.32 -2.54 -7.73
C PRO A 109 11.12 -3.37 -8.74
N THR A 110 11.55 -4.58 -8.33
CA THR A 110 12.37 -5.47 -9.17
C THR A 110 11.63 -6.74 -9.61
N ARG A 111 10.73 -7.28 -8.77
CA ARG A 111 10.02 -8.56 -9.01
C ARG A 111 8.91 -8.46 -10.03
N PHE A 112 8.33 -7.29 -10.14
CA PHE A 112 7.20 -7.00 -11.01
C PHE A 112 7.32 -5.58 -11.53
N LYS A 113 7.25 -5.42 -12.85
CA LYS A 113 7.25 -4.11 -13.49
C LYS A 113 5.82 -3.56 -13.46
N PRO A 114 5.52 -2.58 -12.60
CA PRO A 114 4.17 -2.07 -12.48
C PRO A 114 3.81 -1.27 -13.75
N GLU A 115 2.54 -1.34 -14.15
CA GLU A 115 2.01 -0.55 -15.27
C GLU A 115 2.12 0.97 -15.02
N PHE A 116 2.24 1.36 -13.75
CA PHE A 116 2.40 2.73 -13.29
C PHE A 116 3.34 2.76 -12.09
N THR A 117 4.20 3.76 -12.03
CA THR A 117 4.99 4.07 -10.83
C THR A 117 4.36 5.28 -10.15
N PRO A 118 4.05 5.23 -8.84
CA PRO A 118 3.51 6.38 -8.14
C PRO A 118 4.40 7.60 -8.36
N ALA A 119 3.79 8.71 -8.78
CA ALA A 119 4.50 9.91 -9.22
C ALA A 119 5.34 10.56 -8.11
N ARG A 120 5.07 10.20 -6.84
CA ARG A 120 5.71 10.82 -5.69
C ARG A 120 6.45 9.78 -4.86
N LYS A 121 7.78 9.83 -4.94
CA LYS A 121 8.64 9.45 -3.81
C LYS A 121 8.43 10.55 -2.75
N PRO A 122 8.07 10.26 -1.48
CA PRO A 122 8.15 11.25 -0.43
C PRO A 122 9.56 11.83 -0.44
N LYS A 123 9.64 13.15 -0.66
CA LYS A 123 10.87 13.88 -0.37
C LYS A 123 11.16 13.60 1.10
N ALA A 124 12.29 12.95 1.40
CA ALA A 124 12.76 12.80 2.77
C ALA A 124 12.64 14.17 3.44
N LYS A 125 11.98 14.22 4.61
CA LYS A 125 11.68 15.48 5.32
C LYS A 125 12.95 16.33 5.42
N VAL A 126 13.06 17.33 4.56
CA VAL A 126 14.00 18.45 4.70
C VAL A 126 13.11 19.65 4.98
N GLY A 127 13.08 20.05 6.25
CA GLY A 127 12.61 21.35 6.75
C GLY A 127 11.23 21.81 6.29
N ASP A 128 10.24 21.72 7.17
CA ASP A 128 9.15 22.67 7.35
C ASP A 128 8.49 23.27 6.09
N GLU A 129 8.08 22.46 5.13
CA GLU A 129 7.07 22.85 4.15
C GLU A 129 6.05 21.70 4.02
N GLU A 130 4.91 21.87 4.69
CA GLU A 130 3.69 21.10 4.41
C GLU A 130 3.17 21.49 3.03
N GLU A 131 3.77 20.91 1.99
CA GLU A 131 3.28 21.03 0.62
C GLU A 131 2.13 20.03 0.43
N GLU A 132 0.92 20.57 0.24
CA GLU A 132 -0.36 19.87 0.18
C GLU A 132 -0.29 18.59 -0.68
N ASN A 133 -0.66 17.47 -0.05
CA ASN A 133 -0.61 16.13 -0.62
C ASN A 133 -1.74 15.90 -1.62
N GLU A 134 -1.56 16.33 -2.87
CA GLU A 134 -2.32 15.79 -4.00
C GLU A 134 -1.50 14.70 -4.70
N VAL A 135 -1.88 13.44 -4.48
CA VAL A 135 -1.56 12.39 -5.46
C VAL A 135 -2.44 12.69 -6.65
N THR A 136 -1.91 13.48 -7.58
CA THR A 136 -2.47 13.57 -8.92
C THR A 136 -2.26 12.20 -9.58
N VAL A 137 -3.18 11.27 -9.30
CA VAL A 137 -3.56 10.27 -10.29
C VAL A 137 -4.02 11.13 -11.45
N SER A 138 -3.13 11.33 -12.44
CA SER A 138 -3.25 12.33 -13.49
C SER A 138 -4.71 12.69 -13.74
N SER A 139 -5.05 13.96 -13.54
CA SER A 139 -6.36 14.53 -13.84
C SER A 139 -6.80 14.23 -15.30
N ASP A 140 -5.89 13.76 -16.15
CA ASP A 140 -6.17 13.27 -17.50
C ASP A 140 -6.89 11.91 -17.54
N GLU A 141 -6.78 11.05 -16.52
CA GLU A 141 -7.48 9.76 -16.47
C GLU A 141 -8.90 9.88 -15.85
N LEU A 142 -9.17 10.97 -15.11
CA LEU A 142 -10.51 11.32 -14.61
C LEU A 142 -11.32 12.15 -15.61
N THR A 143 -10.69 12.86 -16.55
CA THR A 143 -11.39 13.73 -17.52
C THR A 143 -11.86 13.03 -18.80
N LEU A 144 -11.45 11.78 -19.05
CA LEU A 144 -11.86 11.03 -20.25
C LEU A 144 -13.30 10.47 -20.20
N LYS A 145 -14.03 10.61 -19.09
CA LYS A 145 -15.44 10.17 -19.00
C LYS A 145 -16.48 11.29 -19.01
N GLU A 146 -16.08 12.55 -18.89
CA GLU A 146 -17.02 13.70 -18.94
C GLU A 146 -17.07 14.41 -20.30
N ARG A 147 -16.32 13.96 -21.31
CA ARG A 147 -16.32 14.56 -22.66
C ARG A 147 -16.43 13.53 -23.79
N THR A 148 -17.52 12.77 -23.83
CA THR A 148 -18.14 12.36 -25.11
C THR A 148 -19.62 12.02 -24.89
N SER A 149 -20.46 12.99 -25.25
CA SER A 149 -21.83 12.84 -25.78
C SER A 149 -22.94 12.32 -24.86
N PRO A 150 -24.16 12.91 -24.96
CA PRO A 150 -25.33 12.46 -24.20
C PRO A 150 -25.67 11.01 -24.57
N LEU A 151 -26.13 10.25 -23.56
CA LEU A 151 -26.76 8.96 -23.73
C LEU A 151 -27.84 9.06 -24.83
N PRO A 152 -27.98 8.09 -25.75
CA PRO A 152 -29.20 8.00 -26.54
C PRO A 152 -30.37 7.82 -25.57
N GLU A 153 -31.42 8.62 -25.74
CA GLU A 153 -32.72 8.37 -25.12
C GLU A 153 -33.20 7.01 -25.63
N GLU A 154 -33.00 5.97 -24.82
CA GLU A 154 -33.67 4.70 -24.99
C GLU A 154 -34.99 4.76 -24.22
N GLY A 155 -36.05 5.01 -24.98
CA GLY A 155 -37.27 4.21 -24.95
C GLY A 155 -38.06 4.20 -23.63
N GLU A 156 -39.20 4.88 -23.68
CA GLU A 156 -40.37 4.62 -22.85
C GLU A 156 -40.63 3.09 -22.73
N GLU A 157 -40.32 2.49 -21.57
CA GLU A 157 -41.05 1.31 -21.12
C GLU A 157 -42.25 1.83 -20.31
N GLU A 158 -43.37 2.02 -21.01
CA GLU A 158 -44.68 2.06 -20.37
C GLU A 158 -44.86 0.76 -19.60
N GLY A 159 -44.77 0.86 -18.27
CA GLY A 159 -45.16 -0.23 -17.39
C GLY A 159 -46.64 -0.54 -17.61
N LEU A 160 -46.91 -1.69 -18.23
CA LEU A 160 -48.22 -2.33 -18.23
C LEU A 160 -48.72 -2.42 -16.78
N THR A 161 -49.85 -1.77 -16.53
CA THR A 161 -50.62 -1.88 -15.29
C THR A 161 -51.13 -3.32 -15.12
N ASP A 162 -51.25 -3.78 -13.86
CA ASP A 162 -51.68 -5.13 -13.44
C ASP A 162 -53.14 -5.53 -13.85
N GLU A 163 -53.72 -4.93 -14.89
CA GLU A 163 -55.11 -5.14 -15.34
C GLU A 163 -55.24 -6.00 -16.63
N GLU A 164 -54.15 -6.62 -17.11
CA GLU A 164 -54.15 -7.47 -18.32
C GLU A 164 -53.78 -8.95 -18.08
N LEU A 165 -53.88 -9.44 -16.84
CA LEU A 165 -53.57 -10.83 -16.47
C LEU A 165 -54.79 -11.77 -16.27
N GLU A 166 -55.95 -11.49 -16.88
CA GLU A 166 -57.16 -12.32 -16.66
C GLU A 166 -58.02 -12.70 -17.88
N LYS A 167 -57.47 -12.80 -19.12
CA LYS A 167 -58.28 -13.24 -20.28
C LYS A 167 -57.68 -14.22 -21.28
N GLU A 168 -56.87 -15.18 -20.83
CA GLU A 168 -56.64 -16.42 -21.62
C GLU A 168 -56.73 -17.70 -20.77
N VAL A 169 -57.81 -17.82 -20.00
CA VAL A 169 -58.34 -19.13 -19.60
C VAL A 169 -59.85 -19.13 -19.83
N GLU A 170 -60.26 -19.24 -21.09
CA GLU A 170 -61.41 -20.07 -21.52
C GLU A 170 -61.33 -20.37 -23.03
#